data_AF-B8CDF9-F1
#
_entry.id   AF-B8CDF9-F1
#
_cell.length_a   1.000
_cell.length_b   1.000
_cell.length_c   1.000
_cell.angle_alpha   90.00
_cell.angle_beta   90.00
_cell.angle_gamma   90.00
#
_symmetry.space_group_name_H-M   'P 1'
#
loop_
_entity.id
_entity.type
_entity.pdbx_description
1 polymer ?
#
loop_
_entity_poly.entity_id
_entity_poly.type
_entity_poly.pdbx_seq_one_letter_code
_entity_poly.pdbx_strand_id
1 'polypeptide(L)'
;MPFPIQYLPLSAVYSFIVGIVIVVVVFFTNGATTVIGPAQSPSDYMPVVYVAVSSLLLYYAFLFNQAATVFIEFAKAKKEHSDAVEGEGVLGEEPSLVKIKYGLENFNVLAANRSAGNYGEQLIPFLVSLYLYSTFMSVDGAIKCGWSWLVFRSYYSWAFKIPFPGVFLSTMPAYFCIWWMIGGTVYAIAK
;
A
#
# COMPACT_ATOMS: atom_id res chain seq x y z
N MET A 1 -14.20 29.58 -8.79
CA MET A 1 -13.71 28.90 -7.58
C MET A 1 -12.35 28.31 -7.88
N PRO A 2 -11.26 28.73 -7.21
CA PRO A 2 -9.97 28.06 -7.37
C PRO A 2 -10.11 26.61 -6.89
N PHE A 3 -9.66 25.66 -7.71
CA PHE A 3 -9.65 24.25 -7.34
C PHE A 3 -8.75 24.09 -6.10
N PRO A 4 -9.21 23.46 -5.01
CA PRO A 4 -8.38 23.24 -3.83
C PRO A 4 -7.24 22.26 -4.16
N ILE A 5 -6.08 22.81 -4.55
CA ILE A 5 -4.88 22.10 -5.03
C ILE A 5 -4.43 21.04 -4.02
N GLN A 6 -4.69 21.24 -2.72
CA GLN A 6 -4.36 20.29 -1.65
C GLN A 6 -5.00 18.91 -1.82
N TYR A 7 -6.09 18.80 -2.58
CA TYR A 7 -6.78 17.52 -2.85
C TYR A 7 -6.40 16.88 -4.19
N LEU A 8 -5.56 17.54 -5.00
CA LEU A 8 -5.12 16.99 -6.29
C LEU A 8 -4.50 15.58 -6.14
N PRO A 9 -3.67 15.28 -5.12
CA PRO A 9 -3.15 13.93 -4.98
C PRO A 9 -4.23 12.89 -4.59
N LEU A 10 -5.35 13.29 -3.99
CA LEU A 10 -6.44 12.36 -3.66
C LEU A 10 -7.12 11.82 -4.92
N SER A 11 -7.24 12.59 -6.00
CA SER A 11 -7.80 12.07 -7.25
C SER A 11 -6.97 10.91 -7.79
N ALA A 12 -5.64 10.98 -7.64
CA ALA A 12 -4.75 9.87 -7.99
C ALA A 12 -4.99 8.66 -7.09
N VAL A 13 -5.13 8.84 -5.77
CA VAL A 13 -5.48 7.75 -4.83
C VAL A 13 -6.74 7.02 -5.30
N TYR A 14 -7.82 7.75 -5.60
CA TYR A 14 -9.06 7.15 -6.07
C TYR A 14 -8.90 6.45 -7.42
N SER A 15 -8.16 7.03 -8.37
CA SER A 15 -7.87 6.37 -9.65
C SER A 15 -7.16 5.02 -9.47
N PHE A 16 -6.20 4.93 -8.55
CA PHE A 16 -5.51 3.67 -8.26
C PHE A 16 -6.41 2.65 -7.57
N ILE A 17 -7.28 3.09 -6.65
CA ILE A 17 -8.27 2.22 -6.01
C ILE A 17 -9.27 1.68 -7.06
N VAL A 18 -9.76 2.53 -7.96
CA VAL A 18 -10.62 2.12 -9.08
C VAL A 18 -9.87 1.12 -9.97
N GLY A 19 -8.58 1.34 -10.24
CA GLY A 19 -7.73 0.39 -10.94
C GLY A 19 -7.72 -0.99 -10.27
N ILE A 20 -7.57 -1.05 -8.93
CA ILE A 20 -7.62 -2.32 -8.19
C ILE A 20 -8.98 -3.00 -8.37
N VAL A 21 -10.08 -2.25 -8.25
CA VAL A 21 -11.43 -2.79 -8.44
C VAL A 21 -11.59 -3.37 -9.84
N ILE A 22 -11.12 -2.66 -10.88
CA ILE A 22 -11.16 -3.15 -12.26
C ILE A 22 -10.36 -4.46 -12.39
N VAL A 23 -9.13 -4.52 -11.85
CA VAL A 23 -8.29 -5.72 -11.90
C VAL A 23 -8.96 -6.90 -11.19
N VAL A 24 -9.56 -6.67 -10.02
CA VAL A 24 -10.30 -7.69 -9.27
C VAL A 24 -11.50 -8.19 -10.06
N VAL A 25 -12.28 -7.29 -10.66
CA VAL A 25 -13.42 -7.66 -11.51
C VAL A 25 -12.93 -8.50 -12.70
N VAL A 26 -11.91 -8.03 -13.42
CA VAL A 26 -11.33 -8.74 -14.57
C VAL A 26 -10.85 -10.14 -14.17
N PHE A 27 -10.15 -10.25 -13.04
CA PHE A 27 -9.68 -11.52 -12.47
C PHE A 27 -10.85 -12.50 -12.23
N PHE A 28 -11.93 -12.05 -11.60
CA PHE A 28 -13.09 -12.91 -11.34
C PHE A 28 -13.94 -13.20 -12.58
N THR A 29 -13.98 -12.30 -13.56
CA THR A 29 -14.73 -12.52 -14.82
C THR A 29 -14.03 -13.47 -15.78
N ASN A 30 -12.69 -13.47 -15.81
CA ASN A 30 -11.92 -14.35 -16.69
C ASN A 30 -11.68 -15.74 -16.09
N GLY A 31 -12.21 -16.00 -14.89
CA GLY A 31 -12.03 -17.23 -14.13
C GLY A 31 -10.76 -17.22 -13.28
N ALA A 32 -10.90 -17.56 -11.99
CA ALA A 32 -9.76 -17.92 -11.16
C ALA A 32 -9.05 -19.15 -11.78
N THR A 33 -7.72 -19.14 -11.79
CA THR A 33 -6.90 -20.15 -12.50
C THR A 33 -7.33 -21.59 -12.22
N THR A 34 -7.37 -22.42 -13.26
CA THR A 34 -7.44 -23.88 -13.12
C THR A 34 -6.05 -24.50 -12.89
N VAL A 35 -4.99 -23.70 -12.91
CA VAL A 35 -3.60 -24.16 -12.76
C VAL A 35 -3.28 -24.34 -11.28
N ILE A 36 -3.46 -25.58 -10.81
CA ILE A 36 -3.17 -25.98 -9.42
C ILE A 36 -1.65 -26.15 -9.19
N GLY A 37 -0.91 -26.56 -10.21
CA GLY A 37 0.54 -26.82 -10.14
C GLY A 37 1.43 -25.63 -10.53
N PRO A 38 2.73 -25.87 -10.72
CA PRO A 38 3.66 -24.85 -11.19
C PRO A 38 3.29 -24.39 -12.60
N ALA A 39 3.55 -23.12 -12.92
CA ALA A 39 3.33 -22.56 -14.25
C ALA A 39 4.13 -23.33 -15.32
N GLN A 40 3.47 -23.78 -16.39
CA GLN A 40 4.08 -24.52 -17.50
C GLN A 40 4.26 -23.66 -18.75
N SER A 41 3.52 -22.56 -18.82
CA SER A 41 3.51 -21.65 -19.96
C SER A 41 3.37 -20.18 -19.50
N PRO A 42 3.75 -19.20 -20.34
CA PRO A 42 3.57 -17.79 -20.00
C PRO A 42 2.12 -17.39 -19.68
N SER A 43 1.13 -18.03 -20.30
CA SER A 43 -0.30 -17.77 -20.03
C SER A 43 -0.71 -18.14 -18.61
N ASP A 44 -0.04 -19.10 -17.98
CA ASP A 44 -0.36 -19.53 -16.62
C ASP A 44 -0.04 -18.46 -15.57
N TYR A 45 0.79 -17.46 -15.93
CA TYR A 45 1.11 -16.34 -15.05
C TYR A 45 0.06 -15.23 -15.06
N MET A 46 -0.91 -15.24 -15.97
CA MET A 46 -1.92 -14.16 -16.04
C MET A 46 -2.61 -13.89 -14.67
N PRO A 47 -3.04 -14.91 -13.90
CA PRO A 47 -3.57 -14.76 -12.54
C PRO A 47 -2.58 -14.08 -11.57
N VAL A 48 -1.29 -14.42 -11.69
CA VAL A 48 -0.20 -13.86 -10.89
C VAL A 48 0.04 -12.39 -11.23
N VAL A 49 -0.04 -12.05 -12.52
CA VAL A 49 0.09 -10.68 -13.00
C VAL A 49 -1.02 -9.79 -12.43
N TYR A 50 -2.26 -10.27 -12.31
CA TYR A 50 -3.34 -9.49 -11.68
C TYR A 50 -3.03 -9.15 -10.22
N VAL A 51 -2.48 -10.09 -9.44
CA VAL A 51 -2.03 -9.84 -8.07
C VAL A 51 -0.88 -8.82 -8.06
N ALA A 52 0.13 -9.00 -8.91
CA ALA A 52 1.28 -8.11 -9.00
C ALA A 52 0.85 -6.68 -9.36
N VAL A 53 0.01 -6.51 -10.38
CA VAL A 53 -0.53 -5.21 -10.78
C VAL A 53 -1.34 -4.59 -9.65
N SER A 54 -2.21 -5.35 -9.00
CA SER A 54 -2.99 -4.86 -7.85
C SER A 54 -2.07 -4.38 -6.71
N SER A 55 -0.95 -5.06 -6.48
CA SER A 55 0.05 -4.67 -5.48
C SER A 55 0.78 -3.38 -5.83
N LEU A 56 1.04 -3.13 -7.12
CA LEU A 56 1.62 -1.88 -7.59
C LEU A 56 0.62 -0.73 -7.50
N LEU A 57 -0.63 -0.96 -7.89
CA LEU A 57 -1.69 0.04 -7.78
C LEU A 57 -1.91 0.46 -6.31
N LEU A 58 -1.93 -0.51 -5.38
CA LEU A 58 -2.03 -0.20 -3.96
C LEU A 58 -0.80 0.55 -3.44
N TYR A 59 0.40 0.25 -3.94
CA TYR A 59 1.59 1.02 -3.59
C TYR A 59 1.47 2.48 -4.04
N TYR A 60 1.04 2.71 -5.28
CA TYR A 60 0.80 4.07 -5.78
C TYR A 60 -0.29 4.78 -4.99
N ALA A 61 -1.36 4.08 -4.59
CA ALA A 61 -2.36 4.65 -3.68
C ALA A 61 -1.72 5.14 -2.37
N PHE A 62 -0.78 4.39 -1.77
CA PHE A 62 -0.05 4.85 -0.59
C PHE A 62 0.88 6.02 -0.86
N LEU A 63 1.60 6.05 -1.98
CA LEU A 63 2.48 7.17 -2.34
C LEU A 63 1.70 8.47 -2.55
N PHE A 64 0.56 8.40 -3.24
CA PHE A 64 -0.29 9.58 -3.45
C PHE A 64 -1.03 9.98 -2.17
N ASN A 65 -1.41 9.03 -1.31
CA ASN A 65 -1.96 9.35 0.01
C ASN A 65 -0.93 10.02 0.92
N GLN A 66 0.34 9.60 0.86
CA GLN A 66 1.46 10.25 1.54
C GLN A 66 1.59 11.71 1.10
N ALA A 67 1.57 11.98 -0.21
CA ALA A 67 1.59 13.35 -0.74
C ALA A 67 0.35 14.15 -0.32
N ALA A 68 -0.86 13.58 -0.47
CA ALA A 68 -2.12 14.22 -0.09
C ALA A 68 -2.12 14.65 1.39
N THR A 69 -1.66 13.77 2.27
CA THR A 69 -1.64 14.02 3.71
C THR A 69 -0.76 15.22 4.05
N VAL A 70 0.42 15.36 3.42
CA VAL A 70 1.29 16.52 3.62
C VAL A 70 0.61 17.82 3.20
N PHE A 71 -0.05 17.86 2.03
CA PHE A 71 -0.74 19.07 1.56
C PHE A 71 -1.95 19.43 2.42
N ILE A 72 -2.73 18.44 2.86
CA ILE A 72 -3.90 18.65 3.72
C ILE A 72 -3.46 19.19 5.07
N GLU A 73 -2.46 18.58 5.70
CA GLU A 73 -1.96 19.01 7.01
C GLU A 73 -1.27 20.38 6.93
N PHE A 74 -0.58 20.69 5.82
CA PHE A 74 -0.03 22.02 5.58
C PHE A 74 -1.12 23.08 5.44
N ALA A 75 -2.19 22.80 4.68
CA ALA A 75 -3.31 23.71 4.53
C ALA A 75 -4.03 23.97 5.86
N LYS A 76 -4.18 22.94 6.72
CA LYS A 76 -4.70 23.08 8.08
C LYS A 76 -3.83 23.98 8.94
N ALA A 77 -2.53 23.69 9.01
CA ALA A 77 -1.58 24.48 9.81
C ALA A 77 -1.55 25.95 9.36
N LYS A 78 -1.59 26.21 8.05
CA LYS A 78 -1.65 27.58 7.52
C LYS A 78 -2.93 28.32 7.93
N LYS A 79 -4.07 27.62 7.91
CA LYS A 79 -5.34 28.19 8.36
C LYS A 79 -5.30 28.50 9.86
N GLU A 80 -4.85 27.55 10.68
CA GLU A 80 -4.73 27.71 12.14
C GLU A 80 -3.80 28.88 12.51
N HIS A 81 -2.68 29.05 11.79
CA HIS A 81 -1.78 30.18 11.97
C HIS A 81 -2.44 31.52 11.60
N SER A 82 -3.14 31.57 10.46
CA SER A 82 -3.89 32.78 10.04
C SER A 82 -4.95 33.17 11.07
N ASP A 83 -5.73 32.19 11.54
CA ASP A 83 -6.80 32.40 12.53
C ASP A 83 -6.21 32.89 13.87
N ALA A 84 -5.04 32.38 14.29
CA ALA A 84 -4.36 32.82 15.51
C ALA A 84 -3.77 34.23 15.41
N VAL A 85 -3.22 34.59 14.23
CA VAL A 85 -2.71 35.95 13.97
C VAL A 85 -3.86 36.97 13.98
N GLU A 86 -5.00 36.65 13.37
CA GLU A 86 -6.18 37.53 13.33
C GLU A 86 -6.87 37.65 14.69
N GLY A 87 -7.00 36.55 15.44
CA GLY A 87 -7.77 36.51 16.70
C GLY A 87 -6.99 36.92 17.94
N GLU A 88 -5.72 36.50 18.05
CA GLU A 88 -4.93 36.65 19.27
C GLU A 88 -3.70 37.55 19.07
N GLY A 89 -3.40 37.97 17.83
CA GLY A 89 -2.21 38.77 17.51
C GLY A 89 -0.89 38.01 17.74
N VAL A 90 -0.95 36.69 17.86
CA VAL A 90 0.22 35.85 18.17
C VAL A 90 1.06 35.65 16.92
N LEU A 91 2.27 36.22 16.90
CA LEU A 91 3.28 35.99 15.87
C LEU A 91 4.04 34.68 16.15
N GLY A 92 3.37 33.54 15.90
CA GLY A 92 4.02 32.23 15.86
C GLY A 92 4.86 32.04 14.59
N GLU A 93 5.74 31.03 14.58
CA GLU A 93 6.49 30.63 13.39
C GLU A 93 5.53 30.24 12.25
N GLU A 94 5.71 30.80 11.05
CA GLU A 94 4.89 30.46 9.91
C GLU A 94 5.08 28.98 9.53
N PRO A 95 4.00 28.21 9.33
CA PRO A 95 4.11 26.83 8.90
C PRO A 95 4.86 26.71 7.57
N SER A 96 5.85 25.82 7.51
CA SER A 96 6.56 25.49 6.28
C SER A 96 6.27 24.06 5.83
N LEU A 97 6.21 23.84 4.51
CA LEU A 97 6.02 22.51 3.93
C LEU A 97 7.10 21.52 4.38
N VAL A 98 8.34 21.98 4.54
CA VAL A 98 9.47 21.16 4.99
C VAL A 98 9.24 20.68 6.43
N LYS A 99 8.85 21.58 7.33
CA LYS A 99 8.56 21.25 8.72
C LYS A 99 7.39 20.27 8.84
N ILE A 100 6.31 20.47 8.08
CA ILE A 100 5.18 19.54 8.06
C ILE A 100 5.57 18.16 7.49
N LYS A 101 6.34 18.13 6.41
CA LYS A 101 6.67 16.88 5.70
C LYS A 101 7.69 16.01 6.45
N TYR A 102 8.69 16.64 7.06
CA TYR A 102 9.84 15.94 7.66
C TYR A 102 9.90 16.06 9.18
N GLY A 103 9.05 16.89 9.79
CA GLY A 103 8.90 16.95 11.24
C GLY A 103 8.26 15.68 11.80
N LEU A 104 8.62 15.34 13.04
CA LEU A 104 8.07 14.17 13.74
C LEU A 104 6.77 14.48 14.50
N GLU A 105 6.35 15.74 14.53
CA GLU A 105 5.23 16.22 15.34
C GLU A 105 3.87 15.87 14.72
N ASN A 106 3.79 15.70 13.39
CA ASN A 106 2.54 15.38 12.73
C ASN A 106 2.33 13.86 12.59
N PHE A 107 1.52 13.30 13.50
CA PHE A 107 1.22 11.87 13.52
C PHE A 107 0.54 11.36 12.23
N ASN A 108 -0.27 12.17 11.56
CA ASN A 108 -0.93 11.78 10.30
C ASN A 108 0.11 11.62 9.17
N VAL A 109 1.03 12.57 9.05
CA VAL A 109 2.15 12.50 8.10
C VAL A 109 3.06 11.32 8.43
N LEU A 110 3.38 11.10 9.71
CA LEU A 110 4.15 9.94 10.14
C LEU A 110 3.47 8.62 9.75
N ALA A 111 2.17 8.48 10.01
CA ALA A 111 1.41 7.28 9.65
C ALA A 111 1.39 7.05 8.13
N ALA A 112 1.22 8.10 7.33
CA ALA A 112 1.24 8.00 5.87
C ALA A 112 2.64 7.62 5.35
N ASN A 113 3.70 8.24 5.88
CA ASN A 113 5.09 7.92 5.56
C ASN A 113 5.43 6.46 5.91
N ARG A 114 5.03 5.99 7.10
CA ARG A 114 5.25 4.59 7.52
C ARG A 114 4.43 3.60 6.69
N SER A 115 3.25 3.99 6.22
CA SER A 115 2.43 3.15 5.34
C SER A 115 3.11 2.93 3.99
N ALA A 116 3.55 4.01 3.34
CA ALA A 116 4.27 3.92 2.06
C ALA A 116 5.63 3.21 2.21
N GLY A 117 6.42 3.60 3.22
CA GLY A 117 7.75 3.01 3.45
C GLY A 117 7.69 1.51 3.75
N ASN A 118 6.85 1.10 4.70
CA ASN A 118 6.74 -0.32 5.05
C ASN A 118 6.13 -1.17 3.93
N TYR A 119 5.24 -0.58 3.11
CA TYR A 119 4.75 -1.27 1.92
C TYR A 119 5.88 -1.50 0.92
N GLY A 120 6.68 -0.47 0.62
CA GLY A 120 7.83 -0.59 -0.28
C GLY A 120 8.86 -1.62 0.19
N GLU A 121 9.17 -1.66 1.48
CA GLU A 121 10.05 -2.66 2.10
C GLU A 121 9.57 -4.11 1.85
N GLN A 122 8.26 -4.36 1.90
CA GLN A 122 7.69 -5.70 1.71
C GLN A 122 7.37 -6.02 0.24
N LEU A 123 7.19 -5.02 -0.62
CA LEU A 123 6.74 -5.21 -1.99
C LEU A 123 7.75 -6.02 -2.83
N ILE A 124 9.04 -5.72 -2.70
CA ILE A 124 10.09 -6.44 -3.43
C ILE A 124 10.13 -7.93 -3.05
N PRO A 125 10.30 -8.30 -1.75
CA PRO A 125 10.30 -9.72 -1.37
C PRO A 125 8.96 -10.39 -1.65
N PHE A 126 7.84 -9.66 -1.58
CA PHE A 126 6.53 -10.16 -2.00
C PHE A 126 6.52 -10.56 -3.47
N LEU A 127 6.87 -9.64 -4.39
CA LEU A 127 6.87 -9.93 -5.83
C LEU A 127 7.81 -11.09 -6.16
N VAL A 128 9.01 -11.11 -5.60
CA VAL A 128 9.96 -12.21 -5.79
C VAL A 128 9.35 -13.54 -5.33
N SER A 129 8.78 -13.57 -4.13
CA SER A 129 8.17 -14.78 -3.57
C SER A 129 6.96 -15.27 -4.37
N LEU A 130 6.13 -14.35 -4.86
CA LEU A 130 4.95 -14.62 -5.65
C LEU A 130 5.33 -15.32 -6.97
N TYR A 131 6.29 -14.75 -7.70
CA TYR A 131 6.75 -15.33 -8.96
C TYR A 131 7.47 -16.67 -8.73
N LEU A 132 8.40 -16.74 -7.77
CA LEU A 132 9.09 -18.00 -7.44
C LEU A 132 8.12 -19.12 -7.09
N TYR A 133 7.14 -18.86 -6.22
CA TYR A 133 6.15 -19.87 -5.83
C TYR A 133 5.27 -20.29 -7.01
N SER A 134 4.88 -19.35 -7.87
CA SER A 134 4.10 -19.70 -9.06
C SER A 134 4.90 -20.54 -10.07
N THR A 135 6.21 -20.29 -10.21
CA THR A 135 7.10 -21.00 -11.14
C THR A 135 7.41 -22.41 -10.68
N PHE A 136 7.65 -22.62 -9.37
CA PHE A 136 8.20 -23.87 -8.86
C PHE A 136 7.20 -24.71 -8.06
N MET A 137 6.12 -24.12 -7.57
CA MET A 137 5.18 -24.78 -6.65
C MET A 137 3.76 -24.83 -7.18
N SER A 138 3.10 -23.68 -7.23
CA SER A 138 1.67 -23.61 -7.51
C SER A 138 1.25 -22.19 -7.88
N VAL A 139 0.66 -22.03 -9.06
CA VAL A 139 0.02 -20.78 -9.46
C VAL A 139 -1.17 -20.47 -8.54
N ASP A 140 -2.05 -21.44 -8.30
CA ASP A 140 -3.21 -21.30 -7.39
C ASP A 140 -2.80 -20.90 -5.96
N GLY A 141 -1.78 -21.54 -5.40
CA GLY A 141 -1.26 -21.20 -4.08
C GLY A 141 -0.64 -19.79 -4.04
N ALA A 142 0.10 -19.41 -5.09
CA ALA A 142 0.67 -18.07 -5.23
C ALA A 142 -0.42 -17.00 -5.24
N ILE A 143 -1.50 -17.17 -6.01
CA ILE A 143 -2.58 -16.17 -6.09
C ILE A 143 -3.38 -16.07 -4.78
N LYS A 144 -3.67 -17.19 -4.11
CA LYS A 144 -4.41 -17.18 -2.83
C LYS A 144 -3.61 -16.46 -1.75
N CYS A 145 -2.33 -16.79 -1.66
CA CYS A 145 -1.41 -16.13 -0.75
C CYS A 145 -1.21 -14.65 -1.12
N GLY A 146 -1.11 -14.35 -2.41
CA GLY A 146 -0.95 -13.01 -2.96
C GLY A 146 -2.12 -12.07 -2.69
N TRP A 147 -3.35 -12.52 -2.92
CA TRP A 147 -4.56 -11.77 -2.57
C TRP A 147 -4.69 -11.60 -1.05
N SER A 148 -4.33 -12.62 -0.26
CA SER A 148 -4.31 -12.52 1.20
C SER A 148 -3.33 -11.45 1.67
N TRP A 149 -2.11 -11.45 1.12
CA TRP A 149 -1.10 -10.41 1.39
C TRP A 149 -1.66 -9.02 1.07
N LEU A 150 -2.27 -8.84 -0.10
CA LEU A 150 -2.90 -7.57 -0.51
C LEU A 150 -3.95 -7.08 0.49
N VAL A 151 -4.83 -7.97 0.95
CA VAL A 151 -5.84 -7.63 1.98
C VAL A 151 -5.15 -7.12 3.24
N PHE A 152 -4.17 -7.86 3.78
CA PHE A 152 -3.46 -7.47 4.99
C PHE A 152 -2.75 -6.13 4.83
N ARG A 153 -2.18 -5.84 3.66
CA ARG A 153 -1.52 -4.56 3.40
C ARG A 153 -2.49 -3.40 3.21
N SER A 154 -3.68 -3.64 2.67
CA SER A 154 -4.65 -2.58 2.33
C SER A 154 -5.07 -1.73 3.53
N TYR A 155 -5.15 -2.32 4.72
CA TYR A 155 -5.54 -1.64 5.95
C TYR A 155 -4.36 -1.28 6.87
N TYR A 156 -3.11 -1.39 6.41
CA TYR A 156 -1.92 -1.09 7.23
C TYR A 156 -2.00 0.31 7.87
N SER A 157 -2.45 1.32 7.12
CA SER A 157 -2.52 2.70 7.62
C SER A 157 -3.46 2.82 8.82
N TRP A 158 -4.56 2.07 8.83
CA TRP A 158 -5.46 1.98 9.97
C TRP A 158 -4.79 1.23 11.12
N ALA A 159 -4.20 0.06 10.87
CA ALA A 159 -3.51 -0.74 11.89
C ALA A 159 -2.36 0.02 12.59
N PHE A 160 -1.64 0.86 11.85
CA PHE A 160 -0.57 1.70 12.39
C PHE A 160 -1.06 2.78 13.38
N LYS A 161 -2.31 3.23 13.24
CA LYS A 161 -2.92 4.22 14.14
C LYS A 161 -3.46 3.60 15.44
N ILE A 162 -3.55 2.28 15.52
CA ILE A 162 -3.95 1.57 16.72
C ILE A 162 -2.74 1.52 17.68
N PRO A 163 -2.92 1.73 19.00
CA PRO A 163 -1.86 1.55 19.98
C PRO A 163 -1.16 0.19 19.84
N PHE A 164 0.13 0.15 20.17
CA PHE A 164 0.90 -1.09 20.13
C PHE A 164 0.20 -2.20 20.93
N PRO A 165 0.05 -3.44 20.39
CA PRO A 165 0.68 -3.98 19.18
C PRO A 165 -0.19 -3.95 17.90
N GLY A 166 -1.11 -3.00 17.72
CA GLY A 166 -2.08 -2.99 16.62
C GLY A 166 -1.50 -3.09 15.20
N VAL A 167 -0.29 -2.57 14.96
CA VAL A 167 0.43 -2.69 13.68
C VAL A 167 0.65 -4.16 13.24
N PHE A 168 0.67 -5.11 14.19
CA PHE A 168 0.84 -6.54 13.91
C PHE A 168 -0.39 -7.19 13.27
N LEU A 169 -1.57 -6.55 13.35
CA LEU A 169 -2.78 -7.02 12.66
C LEU A 169 -2.62 -7.02 11.14
N SER A 170 -1.75 -6.16 10.60
CA SER A 170 -1.46 -6.09 9.16
C SER A 170 -0.10 -6.74 8.84
N THR A 171 0.93 -6.42 9.62
CA THR A 171 2.31 -6.78 9.27
C THR A 171 2.62 -8.27 9.42
N MET A 172 2.23 -8.89 10.54
CA MET A 172 2.55 -10.30 10.80
C MET A 172 1.93 -11.26 9.77
N PRO A 173 0.63 -11.17 9.44
CA PRO A 173 0.05 -12.07 8.44
C PRO A 173 0.58 -11.77 7.03
N ALA A 174 0.91 -10.52 6.70
CA ALA A 174 1.56 -10.19 5.44
C ALA A 174 2.97 -10.81 5.34
N TYR A 175 3.79 -10.69 6.38
CA TYR A 175 5.09 -11.37 6.41
C TYR A 175 4.93 -12.88 6.28
N PHE A 176 3.98 -13.48 7.00
CA PHE A 176 3.71 -14.91 6.92
C PHE A 176 3.44 -15.37 5.47
N CYS A 177 2.67 -14.60 4.69
CA CYS A 177 2.43 -14.90 3.28
C CYS A 177 3.75 -14.99 2.48
N ILE A 178 4.64 -14.01 2.65
CA ILE A 178 5.94 -13.97 1.98
C ILE A 178 6.80 -15.16 2.42
N TRP A 179 6.95 -15.37 3.73
CA TRP A 179 7.76 -16.46 4.27
C TRP A 179 7.27 -17.83 3.86
N TRP A 180 5.95 -18.04 3.84
CA TRP A 180 5.35 -19.29 3.41
C TRP A 180 5.63 -19.57 1.93
N MET A 181 5.50 -18.56 1.05
CA MET A 181 5.83 -18.70 -0.37
C MET A 181 7.34 -18.94 -0.59
N ILE A 182 8.22 -18.14 0.03
CA ILE A 182 9.68 -18.33 -0.12
C ILE A 182 10.10 -19.69 0.44
N GLY A 183 9.71 -19.99 1.67
CA GLY A 183 10.09 -21.23 2.37
C GLY A 183 9.58 -22.47 1.65
N GLY A 184 8.32 -22.43 1.19
CA GLY A 184 7.74 -23.51 0.38
C GLY A 184 8.50 -23.74 -0.93
N THR A 185 8.92 -22.66 -1.59
CA THR A 185 9.70 -22.76 -2.83
C THR A 185 11.08 -23.35 -2.59
N VAL A 186 11.82 -22.85 -1.60
CA VAL A 186 13.17 -23.35 -1.26
C VAL A 186 13.12 -24.83 -0.91
N TYR A 187 12.16 -25.24 -0.08
CA TYR A 187 12.01 -26.63 0.33
C TYR A 187 11.70 -27.57 -0.84
N ALA A 188 10.92 -27.12 -1.83
CA ALA A 188 10.55 -27.95 -2.96
C ALA A 188 11.65 -28.09 -4.00
N ILE A 189 12.42 -27.03 -4.26
CA ILE A 189 13.55 -27.07 -5.21
C ILE A 189 14.74 -27.85 -4.64
N ALA A 190 14.91 -27.85 -3.31
CA ALA A 190 16.01 -28.55 -2.65
C ALA A 190 15.83 -30.09 -2.60
N LYS A 191 14.71 -30.62 -3.08
CA LYS A 191 14.41 -32.06 -3.15
C LYS A 191 14.51 -32.56 -4.58
#